data_AF-A0A821DUP8-F1
#
_entry.id   AF-A0A821DUP8-F1
#
_cell.length_a   1.000
_cell.length_b   1.000
_cell.length_c   1.000
_cell.angle_alpha   90.00
_cell.angle_beta   90.00
_cell.angle_gamma   90.00
#
_symmetry.space_group_name_H-M   'P 1'
#
loop_
_entity.id
_entity.type
_entity.pdbx_description
1 polymer ?
#
loop_
_entity_poly.entity_id
_entity_poly.type
_entity_poly.pdbx_seq_one_letter_code
_entity_poly.pdbx_strand_id
1 'polypeptide(L)'
;MQSQYTDGTDVCSTLTDILYNSNKTLCNTEASLRGSKQRIIALSIFGPKENSLYNDENFSQFIFPFIDEAKLLFPTWIIRLYADELTISRLNLKKLSSLSSNIDVCNINQIPIIGNVGEYLSGKLWRFLPALDPMVDFVSSRDLDSPLTKREQIVVEKFVNSSHLFLTIRDHPFHGIPILGGLWTSALHRNRLLFLHSFSILLDKNQVQKYSSIHDQSLLTELIWPKIKHQTLAFDSYTCQQFQVEHQHPFPTQRSSRDCHVGCVRPCCQNSSNILLKIPCPEQCRPKNHLDWIYC
;
A
#
# COMPACT_ATOMS: atom_id res chain seq x y z
N MET A 1 -48.42 -14.05 15.71
CA MET A 1 -48.01 -13.25 14.54
C MET A 1 -46.52 -13.44 14.36
N GLN A 2 -46.14 -14.05 13.25
CA GLN A 2 -44.76 -14.27 12.82
C GLN A 2 -44.04 -12.92 12.68
N SER A 3 -42.86 -12.77 13.26
CA SER A 3 -41.86 -11.87 12.69
C SER A 3 -40.76 -12.71 12.08
N GLN A 4 -40.42 -12.34 10.86
CA GLN A 4 -39.68 -13.09 9.88
C GLN A 4 -38.22 -13.23 10.32
N TYR A 5 -37.72 -14.46 10.35
CA TYR A 5 -36.31 -14.74 10.17
C TYR A 5 -35.97 -14.36 8.73
N THR A 6 -35.36 -13.19 8.53
CA THR A 6 -34.68 -12.88 7.27
C THR A 6 -33.35 -13.61 7.28
N ASP A 7 -33.26 -14.61 6.40
CA ASP A 7 -32.05 -15.30 5.98
C ASP A 7 -31.01 -14.28 5.51
N GLY A 8 -30.10 -13.92 6.42
CA GLY A 8 -29.07 -12.92 6.23
C GLY A 8 -27.72 -13.61 6.09
N THR A 9 -27.46 -14.24 4.95
CA THR A 9 -26.08 -14.45 4.52
C THR A 9 -25.43 -13.07 4.44
N ASP A 10 -24.45 -12.82 5.31
CA ASP A 10 -23.71 -11.56 5.40
C ASP A 10 -23.35 -11.05 4.00
N VAL A 11 -23.77 -9.84 3.64
CA VAL A 11 -23.48 -9.25 2.31
C VAL A 11 -21.97 -9.24 2.05
N CYS A 12 -21.18 -9.10 3.12
CA CYS A 12 -19.73 -9.18 3.07
C CYS A 12 -19.23 -10.58 2.67
N SER A 13 -19.86 -11.65 3.18
CA SER A 13 -19.52 -13.03 2.80
C SER A 13 -19.89 -13.31 1.35
N THR A 14 -21.07 -12.85 0.92
CA THR A 14 -21.54 -13.04 -0.47
C THR A 14 -20.63 -12.33 -1.48
N LEU A 15 -20.21 -11.08 -1.20
CA LEU A 15 -19.27 -10.36 -2.06
C LEU A 15 -17.88 -11.00 -2.06
N THR A 16 -17.42 -11.50 -0.91
CA THR A 16 -16.14 -12.23 -0.82
C THR A 16 -16.14 -13.45 -1.72
N ASP A 17 -17.22 -14.22 -1.74
CA ASP A 17 -17.37 -15.40 -2.61
C ASP A 17 -17.42 -15.03 -4.10
N ILE A 18 -18.11 -13.93 -4.45
CA ILE A 18 -18.12 -13.41 -5.83
C ILE A 18 -16.70 -13.02 -6.26
N LEU A 19 -15.97 -12.30 -5.41
CA LEU A 19 -14.60 -11.88 -5.70
C LEU A 19 -13.66 -13.08 -5.83
N TYR A 20 -13.76 -14.07 -4.95
CA TYR A 20 -12.92 -15.26 -5.01
C TYR A 20 -13.05 -16.02 -6.33
N ASN A 21 -14.27 -16.08 -6.89
CA ASN A 21 -14.58 -16.80 -8.13
C ASN A 21 -14.53 -15.92 -9.39
N SER A 22 -14.27 -14.62 -9.25
CA SER A 22 -14.30 -13.66 -10.36
C SER A 22 -13.02 -13.71 -11.19
N ASN A 23 -13.16 -13.46 -12.49
CA ASN A 23 -12.06 -13.22 -13.42
C ASN A 23 -11.96 -11.76 -13.88
N LYS A 24 -12.68 -10.85 -13.20
CA LYS A 24 -12.71 -9.42 -13.51
C LYS A 24 -11.88 -8.64 -12.48
N THR A 25 -11.08 -7.70 -12.98
CA THR A 25 -10.34 -6.75 -12.14
C THR A 25 -11.26 -5.68 -11.53
N LEU A 26 -10.86 -5.14 -10.37
CA LEU A 26 -11.50 -4.05 -9.65
C LEU A 26 -10.92 -2.68 -10.04
N CYS A 27 -10.67 -2.44 -11.34
CA CYS A 27 -10.15 -1.16 -11.82
C CYS A 27 -10.86 -0.67 -13.09
N ASN A 28 -10.32 -0.98 -14.29
CA ASN A 28 -10.82 -0.50 -15.57
C ASN A 28 -10.54 -1.52 -16.68
N THR A 29 -10.91 -1.19 -17.92
CA THR A 29 -10.74 -2.07 -19.10
C THR A 29 -9.27 -2.34 -19.40
N GLU A 30 -8.41 -1.34 -19.24
CA GLU A 30 -6.97 -1.41 -19.47
C GLU A 30 -6.32 -2.40 -18.50
N ALA A 31 -6.67 -2.32 -17.22
CA ALA A 31 -6.29 -3.30 -16.21
C ALA A 31 -6.82 -4.70 -16.56
N SER A 32 -8.03 -4.81 -17.14
CA SER A 32 -8.57 -6.10 -17.57
C SER A 32 -7.75 -6.71 -18.71
N LEU A 33 -7.28 -5.90 -19.66
CA LEU A 33 -6.46 -6.33 -20.79
C LEU A 33 -5.08 -6.85 -20.38
N ARG A 34 -4.58 -6.46 -19.20
CA ARG A 34 -3.32 -6.98 -18.64
C ARG A 34 -3.42 -8.43 -18.18
N GLY A 35 -4.62 -8.97 -18.01
CA GLY A 35 -4.85 -10.35 -17.56
C GLY A 35 -4.59 -10.57 -16.08
N SER A 36 -4.52 -11.83 -15.67
CA SER A 36 -4.27 -12.22 -14.27
C SER A 36 -2.80 -12.08 -13.87
N LYS A 37 -2.51 -12.32 -12.58
CA LYS A 37 -1.16 -12.32 -11.99
C LYS A 37 -0.46 -10.96 -11.98
N GLN A 38 -1.23 -9.88 -11.85
CA GLN A 38 -0.72 -8.52 -11.84
C GLN A 38 0.10 -8.23 -10.58
N ARG A 39 1.14 -7.40 -10.72
CA ARG A 39 1.92 -6.84 -9.61
C ARG A 39 1.62 -5.36 -9.53
N ILE A 40 0.98 -4.92 -8.46
CA ILE A 40 0.40 -3.58 -8.36
C ILE A 40 1.16 -2.73 -7.34
N ILE A 41 1.57 -1.53 -7.74
CA ILE A 41 1.91 -0.45 -6.82
C ILE A 41 0.66 0.43 -6.69
N ALA A 42 0.02 0.37 -5.54
CA ALA A 42 -1.27 1.02 -5.30
C ALA A 42 -1.09 2.40 -4.68
N LEU A 43 -1.74 3.39 -5.27
CA LEU A 43 -1.72 4.78 -4.85
C LEU A 43 -3.14 5.33 -4.72
N SER A 44 -3.34 6.27 -3.80
CA SER A 44 -4.57 7.04 -3.68
C SER A 44 -4.29 8.52 -3.91
N ILE A 45 -5.19 9.22 -4.59
CA ILE A 45 -5.25 10.69 -4.60
C ILE A 45 -6.64 11.13 -4.17
N PHE A 46 -6.69 11.93 -3.11
CA PHE A 46 -7.91 12.47 -2.52
C PHE A 46 -7.62 13.90 -2.05
N GLY A 47 -8.58 14.82 -2.16
CA GLY A 47 -8.39 16.24 -1.81
C GLY A 47 -8.96 17.21 -2.84
N PRO A 48 -8.96 18.53 -2.58
CA PRO A 48 -8.11 19.25 -1.61
C PRO A 48 -8.68 19.45 -0.20
N LYS A 49 -9.94 19.09 0.06
CA LYS A 49 -10.56 19.25 1.40
C LYS A 49 -9.88 18.42 2.49
N GLU A 50 -9.30 17.29 2.12
CA GLU A 50 -8.73 16.30 3.05
C GLU A 50 -7.19 16.27 3.02
N ASN A 51 -6.58 16.80 1.96
CA ASN A 51 -5.13 16.93 1.85
C ASN A 51 -4.77 18.07 0.87
N SER A 52 -4.24 19.17 1.41
CA SER A 52 -3.82 20.34 0.62
C SER A 52 -2.55 20.10 -0.20
N LEU A 53 -1.79 19.02 0.07
CA LEU A 53 -0.60 18.64 -0.69
C LEU A 53 -0.94 18.26 -2.14
N TYR A 54 -2.17 17.84 -2.42
CA TYR A 54 -2.61 17.40 -3.76
C TYR A 54 -3.42 18.46 -4.51
N ASN A 55 -3.08 19.75 -4.33
CA ASN A 55 -3.51 20.78 -5.26
C ASN A 55 -2.92 20.52 -6.66
N ASP A 56 -3.51 21.13 -7.69
CA ASP A 56 -3.19 20.84 -9.10
C ASP A 56 -1.70 21.04 -9.43
N GLU A 57 -1.08 22.06 -8.84
CA GLU A 57 0.34 22.40 -9.07
C GLU A 57 1.30 21.38 -8.47
N ASN A 58 1.00 20.86 -7.28
CA ASN A 58 1.86 19.92 -6.57
C ASN A 58 1.73 18.49 -7.10
N PHE A 59 0.54 18.09 -7.58
CA PHE A 59 0.31 16.72 -8.06
C PHE A 59 1.33 16.28 -9.12
N SER A 60 1.58 17.12 -10.12
CA SER A 60 2.53 16.82 -11.20
C SER A 60 3.95 16.61 -10.69
N GLN A 61 4.35 17.34 -9.64
CA GLN A 61 5.67 17.21 -9.01
C GLN A 61 5.84 15.88 -8.27
N PHE A 62 4.74 15.21 -7.91
CA PHE A 62 4.76 13.88 -7.31
C PHE A 62 4.56 12.75 -8.32
N ILE A 63 3.55 12.82 -9.18
CA ILE A 63 3.21 11.67 -10.03
C ILE A 63 4.25 11.37 -11.10
N PHE A 64 4.80 12.38 -11.77
CA PHE A 64 5.73 12.14 -12.88
C PHE A 64 7.03 11.50 -12.40
N PRO A 65 7.71 12.01 -11.35
CA PRO A 65 8.88 11.33 -10.84
C PRO A 65 8.56 9.96 -10.26
N PHE A 66 7.36 9.75 -9.67
CA PHE A 66 6.96 8.42 -9.19
C PHE A 66 6.81 7.42 -10.33
N ILE A 67 6.23 7.82 -11.47
CA ILE A 67 6.13 6.98 -12.67
C ILE A 67 7.52 6.62 -13.18
N ASP A 68 8.44 7.58 -13.24
CA ASP A 68 9.82 7.34 -13.72
C ASP A 68 10.60 6.42 -12.78
N GLU A 69 10.48 6.63 -11.47
CA GLU A 69 11.08 5.75 -10.46
C GLU A 69 10.51 4.33 -10.54
N ALA A 70 9.19 4.17 -10.73
CA ALA A 70 8.55 2.87 -10.87
C ALA A 70 9.01 2.15 -12.14
N LYS A 71 9.16 2.86 -13.27
CA LYS A 71 9.72 2.29 -14.50
C LYS A 71 11.15 1.79 -14.29
N LEU A 72 11.96 2.55 -13.54
CA LEU A 72 13.35 2.22 -13.28
C LEU A 72 13.51 1.05 -12.31
N LEU A 73 12.78 1.08 -11.19
CA LEU A 73 12.98 0.17 -10.05
C LEU A 73 12.04 -1.03 -10.07
N PHE A 74 10.86 -0.90 -10.66
CA PHE A 74 9.81 -1.91 -10.69
C PHE A 74 9.19 -2.06 -12.10
N PRO A 75 9.99 -2.33 -13.15
CA PRO A 75 9.55 -2.27 -14.54
C PRO A 75 8.39 -3.22 -14.89
N THR A 76 8.23 -4.32 -14.14
CA THR A 76 7.15 -5.29 -14.34
C THR A 76 5.91 -5.01 -13.49
N TRP A 77 5.96 -4.00 -12.63
CA TRP A 77 4.84 -3.61 -11.77
C TRP A 77 4.02 -2.52 -12.45
N ILE A 78 2.73 -2.54 -12.18
CA ILE A 78 1.75 -1.59 -12.71
C ILE A 78 1.37 -0.64 -11.57
N ILE A 79 1.46 0.66 -11.82
CA ILE A 79 0.90 1.65 -10.91
C ILE A 79 -0.61 1.60 -11.07
N ARG A 80 -1.31 1.48 -9.95
CA ARG A 80 -2.76 1.59 -9.91
C ARG A 80 -3.16 2.77 -9.06
N LEU A 81 -3.65 3.81 -9.72
CA LEU A 81 -3.96 5.10 -9.14
C LEU A 81 -5.46 5.22 -8.89
N TYR A 82 -5.86 5.22 -7.63
CA TYR A 82 -7.25 5.37 -7.22
C TYR A 82 -7.59 6.85 -6.97
N ALA A 83 -8.66 7.32 -7.60
CA ALA A 83 -9.15 8.69 -7.46
C ALA A 83 -10.67 8.74 -7.69
N ASP A 84 -11.32 9.78 -7.16
CA ASP A 84 -12.72 10.07 -7.45
C ASP A 84 -12.91 10.77 -8.81
N GLU A 85 -14.13 10.76 -9.34
CA GLU A 85 -14.45 11.35 -10.66
C GLU A 85 -14.07 12.84 -10.74
N LEU A 86 -14.25 13.58 -9.63
CA LEU A 86 -13.91 14.99 -9.56
C LEU A 86 -12.41 15.21 -9.69
N THR A 87 -11.61 14.41 -9.02
CA THR A 87 -10.13 14.43 -9.04
C THR A 87 -9.61 13.95 -10.39
N ILE A 88 -10.20 12.90 -10.98
CA ILE A 88 -9.86 12.42 -12.33
C ILE A 88 -10.06 13.53 -13.35
N SER A 89 -11.18 14.24 -13.29
CA SER A 89 -11.50 15.33 -14.20
C SER A 89 -10.59 16.54 -13.98
N ARG A 90 -10.44 16.98 -12.72
CA ARG A 90 -9.62 18.14 -12.33
C ARG A 90 -8.15 17.99 -12.72
N LEU A 91 -7.55 16.83 -12.42
CA LEU A 91 -6.14 16.56 -12.69
C LEU A 91 -5.89 15.94 -14.07
N ASN A 92 -6.94 15.75 -14.87
CA ASN A 92 -6.88 15.13 -16.19
C ASN A 92 -6.16 13.76 -16.18
N LEU A 93 -6.44 12.94 -15.16
CA LEU A 93 -5.70 11.70 -14.90
C LEU A 93 -5.78 10.70 -16.06
N LYS A 94 -6.83 10.77 -16.89
CA LYS A 94 -6.96 9.93 -18.09
C LYS A 94 -5.81 10.13 -19.09
N LYS A 95 -5.14 11.29 -19.09
CA LYS A 95 -3.92 11.49 -19.88
C LYS A 95 -2.73 10.69 -19.38
N LEU A 96 -2.68 10.29 -18.11
CA LEU A 96 -1.53 9.53 -17.59
C LEU A 96 -1.36 8.19 -18.32
N SER A 97 -2.46 7.50 -18.62
CA SER A 97 -2.42 6.24 -19.39
C SER A 97 -1.95 6.44 -20.84
N SER A 98 -2.07 7.64 -21.41
CA SER A 98 -1.44 7.97 -22.70
C SER A 98 0.05 8.28 -22.60
N LEU A 99 0.53 8.74 -21.44
CA LEU A 99 1.93 9.08 -21.19
C LEU A 99 2.75 7.88 -20.70
N SER A 100 2.08 6.85 -20.17
CA SER A 100 2.75 5.67 -19.65
C SER A 100 1.89 4.42 -19.75
N SER A 101 2.45 3.34 -20.30
CA SER A 101 1.75 2.05 -20.43
C SER A 101 1.70 1.24 -19.13
N ASN A 102 2.40 1.65 -18.08
CA ASN A 102 2.46 0.97 -16.78
C ASN A 102 1.58 1.62 -15.69
N ILE A 103 0.58 2.42 -16.06
CA ILE A 103 -0.36 3.03 -15.11
C ILE A 103 -1.83 2.81 -15.51
N ASP A 104 -2.61 2.40 -14.52
CA ASP A 104 -4.07 2.30 -14.59
C ASP A 104 -4.70 3.30 -13.62
N VAL A 105 -5.68 4.08 -14.10
CA VAL A 105 -6.47 5.01 -13.27
C VAL A 105 -7.81 4.35 -12.96
N CYS A 106 -8.10 4.15 -11.67
CA CYS A 106 -9.33 3.49 -11.21
C CYS A 106 -10.23 4.52 -10.53
N ASN A 107 -11.47 4.62 -11.03
CA ASN A 107 -12.48 5.50 -10.50
C ASN A 107 -13.17 4.85 -9.30
N ILE A 108 -12.98 5.39 -8.09
CA ILE A 108 -13.59 4.85 -6.89
C ILE A 108 -15.12 4.96 -6.87
N ASN A 109 -15.69 5.79 -7.75
CA ASN A 109 -17.14 5.94 -7.86
C ASN A 109 -17.78 4.81 -8.69
N GLN A 110 -16.97 4.03 -9.41
CA GLN A 110 -17.44 3.04 -10.38
C GLN A 110 -16.50 1.82 -10.41
N ILE A 111 -16.15 1.28 -9.25
CA ILE A 111 -15.30 0.08 -9.20
C ILE A 111 -16.11 -1.11 -9.73
N PRO A 112 -15.60 -1.88 -10.71
CA PRO A 112 -16.27 -3.09 -11.17
C PRO A 112 -16.63 -4.03 -10.01
N ILE A 113 -17.78 -4.71 -10.08
CA ILE A 113 -18.31 -5.63 -9.05
C ILE A 113 -18.82 -4.93 -7.78
N ILE A 114 -18.06 -3.99 -7.20
CA ILE A 114 -18.33 -3.43 -5.86
C ILE A 114 -18.89 -2.00 -5.86
N GLY A 115 -18.98 -1.34 -7.02
CA GLY A 115 -19.71 -0.08 -7.20
C GLY A 115 -19.00 1.16 -6.65
N ASN A 116 -19.80 2.11 -6.13
CA ASN A 116 -19.34 3.41 -5.62
C ASN A 116 -18.82 3.28 -4.19
N VAL A 117 -17.53 2.98 -4.03
CA VAL A 117 -16.90 2.89 -2.71
C VAL A 117 -16.50 4.26 -2.15
N GLY A 118 -16.40 5.29 -3.01
CA GLY A 118 -16.08 6.66 -2.58
C GLY A 118 -17.12 7.32 -1.67
N GLU A 119 -18.34 6.79 -1.63
CA GLU A 119 -19.38 7.30 -0.72
C GLU A 119 -19.08 7.08 0.76
N TYR A 120 -18.21 6.12 1.09
CA TYR A 120 -18.00 5.70 2.47
C TYR A 120 -16.55 5.35 2.79
N LEU A 121 -15.75 4.96 1.79
CA LEU A 121 -14.37 4.57 1.98
C LEU A 121 -13.47 5.82 1.93
N SER A 122 -12.67 6.03 2.98
CA SER A 122 -11.74 7.16 3.04
C SER A 122 -10.63 7.04 1.98
N GLY A 123 -10.18 8.18 1.43
CA GLY A 123 -9.15 8.27 0.41
C GLY A 123 -7.90 7.43 0.67
N LYS A 124 -7.38 7.44 1.90
CA LYS A 124 -6.19 6.66 2.30
C LYS A 124 -6.36 5.14 2.15
N LEU A 125 -7.59 4.65 2.20
CA LEU A 125 -7.91 3.22 2.10
C LEU A 125 -8.10 2.75 0.66
N TRP A 126 -8.25 3.64 -0.32
CA TRP A 126 -8.49 3.22 -1.72
C TRP A 126 -7.32 2.39 -2.29
N ARG A 127 -6.08 2.73 -1.94
CA ARG A 127 -4.88 1.93 -2.26
C ARG A 127 -4.87 0.52 -1.64
N PHE A 128 -5.78 0.18 -0.74
CA PHE A 128 -5.92 -1.18 -0.22
C PHE A 128 -6.87 -2.04 -1.07
N LEU A 129 -7.67 -1.44 -1.95
CA LEU A 129 -8.62 -2.15 -2.82
C LEU A 129 -8.01 -3.26 -3.69
N PRO A 130 -6.76 -3.17 -4.19
CA PRO A 130 -6.17 -4.28 -4.93
C PRO A 130 -5.99 -5.56 -4.11
N ALA A 131 -6.03 -5.48 -2.77
CA ALA A 131 -6.05 -6.68 -1.92
C ALA A 131 -7.31 -7.54 -2.14
N LEU A 132 -8.39 -6.93 -2.63
CA LEU A 132 -9.64 -7.58 -3.00
C LEU A 132 -9.70 -7.97 -4.48
N ASP A 133 -8.72 -7.58 -5.30
CA ASP A 133 -8.78 -7.76 -6.75
C ASP A 133 -8.38 -9.20 -7.15
N PRO A 134 -9.27 -9.95 -7.84
CA PRO A 134 -9.00 -11.33 -8.24
C PRO A 134 -7.80 -11.49 -9.19
N MET A 135 -7.46 -10.45 -9.95
CA MET A 135 -6.39 -10.46 -10.96
C MET A 135 -5.00 -10.10 -10.40
N VAL A 136 -4.90 -9.70 -9.14
CA VAL A 136 -3.66 -9.18 -8.54
C VAL A 136 -2.95 -10.26 -7.71
N ASP A 137 -1.71 -10.60 -8.05
CA ASP A 137 -0.89 -11.56 -7.28
C ASP A 137 -0.09 -10.90 -6.16
N PHE A 138 0.36 -9.67 -6.41
CA PHE A 138 1.09 -8.85 -5.46
C PHE A 138 0.54 -7.43 -5.44
N VAL A 139 0.36 -6.87 -4.26
CA VAL A 139 0.02 -5.46 -4.08
C VAL A 139 1.03 -4.83 -3.12
N SER A 140 1.57 -3.67 -3.49
CA SER A 140 2.39 -2.81 -2.65
C SER A 140 1.65 -1.49 -2.44
N SER A 141 1.28 -1.19 -1.21
CA SER A 141 0.60 0.07 -0.89
C SER A 141 1.63 1.17 -0.69
N ARG A 142 1.43 2.32 -1.33
CA ARG A 142 2.38 3.44 -1.32
C ARG A 142 1.71 4.79 -1.07
N ASP A 143 2.42 5.68 -0.39
CA ASP A 143 2.11 7.12 -0.40
C ASP A 143 2.74 7.75 -1.65
N LEU A 144 1.98 8.61 -2.35
CA LEU A 144 2.42 9.26 -3.59
C LEU A 144 3.55 10.28 -3.36
N ASP A 145 3.57 10.88 -2.18
CA ASP A 145 4.60 11.85 -1.77
C ASP A 145 5.93 11.18 -1.37
N SER A 146 5.99 9.85 -1.34
CA SER A 146 7.16 9.07 -0.93
C SER A 146 7.87 8.44 -2.13
N PRO A 147 9.13 8.80 -2.44
CA PRO A 147 9.86 8.21 -3.57
C PRO A 147 10.05 6.71 -3.41
N LEU A 148 10.09 6.02 -4.54
CA LEU A 148 10.58 4.65 -4.61
C LEU A 148 12.12 4.69 -4.61
N THR A 149 12.73 3.81 -3.83
CA THR A 149 14.19 3.81 -3.65
C THR A 149 14.80 2.46 -4.01
N LYS A 150 16.10 2.44 -4.35
CA LYS A 150 16.81 1.17 -4.58
C LYS A 150 16.81 0.27 -3.33
N ARG A 151 16.86 0.87 -2.15
CA ARG A 151 16.76 0.19 -0.85
C ARG A 151 15.44 -0.57 -0.71
N GLU A 152 14.34 0.06 -1.10
CA GLU A 152 13.03 -0.58 -1.14
C GLU A 152 12.96 -1.70 -2.17
N GLN A 153 13.44 -1.45 -3.39
CA GLN A 153 13.45 -2.46 -4.46
C GLN A 153 14.06 -3.78 -3.96
N ILE A 154 15.21 -3.71 -3.29
CA ILE A 154 15.93 -4.90 -2.80
C ILE A 154 15.09 -5.69 -1.79
N VAL A 155 14.41 -5.02 -0.86
CA VAL A 155 13.60 -5.72 0.16
C VAL A 155 12.29 -6.27 -0.42
N VAL A 156 11.69 -5.57 -1.39
CA VAL A 156 10.50 -6.04 -2.12
C VAL A 156 10.85 -7.25 -2.99
N GLU A 157 11.97 -7.23 -3.71
CA GLU A 157 12.45 -8.37 -4.51
C GLU A 157 12.72 -9.59 -3.62
N LYS A 158 13.36 -9.38 -2.46
CA LYS A 158 13.58 -10.46 -1.48
C LYS A 158 12.26 -11.03 -0.96
N PHE A 159 11.25 -10.20 -0.73
CA PHE A 159 9.90 -10.66 -0.34
C PHE A 159 9.21 -11.45 -1.45
N VAL A 160 9.23 -10.93 -2.69
CA VAL A 160 8.63 -11.58 -3.86
C VAL A 160 9.23 -12.97 -4.08
N ASN A 161 10.53 -13.13 -3.83
CA ASN A 161 11.23 -14.42 -3.96
C ASN A 161 11.15 -15.33 -2.72
N SER A 162 10.46 -14.90 -1.65
CA SER A 162 10.26 -15.70 -0.43
C SER A 162 8.91 -16.42 -0.40
N SER A 163 8.62 -17.19 0.65
CA SER A 163 7.32 -17.82 0.90
C SER A 163 6.38 -17.01 1.81
N HIS A 164 6.81 -15.86 2.35
CA HIS A 164 6.04 -15.05 3.29
C HIS A 164 4.76 -14.50 2.67
N LEU A 165 3.71 -14.28 3.46
CA LEU A 165 2.48 -13.70 2.93
C LEU A 165 2.54 -12.17 2.85
N PHE A 166 3.32 -11.55 3.73
CA PHE A 166 3.31 -10.10 3.90
C PHE A 166 4.73 -9.54 4.11
N LEU A 167 4.94 -8.31 3.66
CA LEU A 167 6.14 -7.51 3.88
C LEU A 167 5.74 -6.22 4.59
N THR A 168 6.45 -5.88 5.65
CA THR A 168 6.37 -4.56 6.32
C THR A 168 7.75 -3.92 6.38
N ILE A 169 7.81 -2.60 6.16
CA ILE A 169 9.06 -1.83 6.07
C ILE A 169 9.02 -0.68 7.08
N ARG A 170 10.03 -0.60 7.97
CA ARG A 170 10.13 0.41 9.04
C ARG A 170 11.54 1.03 9.07
N ASP A 171 11.73 2.10 8.32
CA ASP A 171 13.05 2.70 8.12
C ASP A 171 13.23 4.06 8.83
N HIS A 172 12.40 4.44 9.79
CA HIS A 172 12.54 5.72 10.50
C HIS A 172 12.17 5.55 11.98
N PRO A 173 12.72 6.33 12.92
CA PRO A 173 12.36 6.22 14.34
C PRO A 173 10.85 6.34 14.62
N PHE A 174 10.12 7.08 13.78
CA PHE A 174 8.65 7.21 13.87
C PHE A 174 7.86 6.14 13.13
N HIS A 175 8.51 5.17 12.50
CA HIS A 175 7.84 3.99 11.94
C HIS A 175 7.55 2.98 13.07
N GLY A 176 6.97 3.47 14.16
CA GLY A 176 6.71 2.78 15.43
C GLY A 176 5.38 2.06 15.49
N ILE A 177 4.91 1.55 14.35
CA ILE A 177 3.69 0.75 14.24
C ILE A 177 3.98 -0.50 13.40
N PRO A 178 3.22 -1.60 13.56
CA PRO A 178 3.57 -2.86 12.92
C PRO A 178 3.51 -2.79 11.39
N ILE A 179 2.55 -2.06 10.83
CA ILE A 179 2.35 -1.89 9.39
C ILE A 179 2.01 -0.42 9.08
N LEU A 180 2.90 0.29 8.38
CA LEU A 180 2.63 1.64 7.88
C LEU A 180 1.76 1.59 6.63
N GLY A 181 0.83 2.54 6.49
CA GLY A 181 -0.18 2.55 5.44
C GLY A 181 0.41 2.53 4.02
N GLY A 182 1.53 3.22 3.82
CA GLY A 182 2.24 3.30 2.53
C GLY A 182 3.52 2.47 2.43
N LEU A 183 3.78 1.52 3.34
CA LEU A 183 5.04 0.74 3.34
C LEU A 183 4.82 -0.75 3.63
N TRP A 184 3.89 -1.36 2.89
CA TRP A 184 3.66 -2.79 2.95
C TRP A 184 3.47 -3.41 1.58
N THR A 185 3.76 -4.71 1.47
CA THR A 185 3.49 -5.50 0.26
C THR A 185 2.88 -6.84 0.66
N SER A 186 1.86 -7.29 -0.06
CA SER A 186 1.20 -8.58 0.17
C SER A 186 1.30 -9.47 -1.07
N ALA A 187 1.50 -10.76 -0.85
CA ALA A 187 1.50 -11.80 -1.86
C ALA A 187 0.13 -12.51 -1.85
N LEU A 188 -0.87 -11.87 -2.44
CA LEU A 188 -2.28 -12.27 -2.37
C LEU A 188 -2.51 -13.69 -2.88
N HIS A 189 -1.82 -14.10 -3.95
CA HIS A 189 -1.94 -15.42 -4.55
C HIS A 189 -1.53 -16.57 -3.62
N ARG A 190 -0.68 -16.32 -2.62
CA ARG A 190 -0.22 -17.34 -1.67
C ARG A 190 -1.31 -17.76 -0.69
N ASN A 191 -2.25 -16.86 -0.39
CA ASN A 191 -3.42 -17.15 0.45
C ASN A 191 -4.57 -16.17 0.15
N ARG A 192 -5.22 -16.35 -1.01
CA ARG A 192 -6.26 -15.43 -1.50
C ARG A 192 -7.41 -15.29 -0.51
N LEU A 193 -7.89 -16.40 0.04
CA LEU A 193 -9.05 -16.43 0.92
C LEU A 193 -8.77 -15.64 2.22
N LEU A 194 -7.58 -15.80 2.81
CA LEU A 194 -7.16 -15.02 3.97
C LEU A 194 -7.22 -13.52 3.69
N PHE A 195 -6.67 -13.07 2.55
CA PHE A 195 -6.63 -11.65 2.23
C PHE A 195 -7.99 -11.07 1.87
N LEU A 196 -8.83 -11.82 1.15
CA LEU A 196 -10.21 -11.42 0.90
C LEU A 196 -10.96 -11.21 2.21
N HIS A 197 -10.96 -12.19 3.12
CA HIS A 197 -11.60 -12.02 4.43
C HIS A 197 -10.96 -10.95 5.31
N SER A 198 -9.65 -10.71 5.18
CA SER A 198 -8.95 -9.72 6.00
C SER A 198 -9.24 -8.29 5.55
N PHE A 199 -9.41 -8.08 4.24
CA PHE A 199 -9.73 -6.78 3.65
C PHE A 199 -11.21 -6.59 3.30
N SER A 200 -12.09 -7.58 3.54
CA SER A 200 -13.53 -7.49 3.26
C SER A 200 -14.22 -6.37 4.06
N ILE A 201 -13.61 -5.96 5.18
CA ILE A 201 -13.99 -4.75 5.93
C ILE A 201 -14.09 -3.51 5.05
N LEU A 202 -13.30 -3.41 3.97
CA LEU A 202 -13.35 -2.29 3.02
C LEU A 202 -14.69 -2.21 2.28
N LEU A 203 -15.48 -3.29 2.28
CA LEU A 203 -16.81 -3.39 1.65
C LEU A 203 -17.96 -3.17 2.65
N ASP A 204 -17.67 -3.12 3.95
CA ASP A 204 -18.66 -2.87 4.99
C ASP A 204 -18.75 -1.37 5.29
N LYS A 205 -19.73 -0.71 4.64
CA LYS A 205 -20.00 0.73 4.78
C LYS A 205 -20.18 1.20 6.23
N ASN A 206 -20.66 0.34 7.13
CA ASN A 206 -20.92 0.72 8.51
C ASN A 206 -19.64 0.58 9.35
N GLN A 207 -18.94 -0.54 9.22
CA GLN A 207 -17.78 -0.83 10.07
C GLN A 207 -16.52 -0.09 9.62
N VAL A 208 -16.36 0.15 8.31
CA VAL A 208 -15.15 0.80 7.80
C VAL A 208 -15.02 2.27 8.22
N GLN A 209 -16.13 2.92 8.59
CA GLN A 209 -16.13 4.31 9.05
C GLN A 209 -15.28 4.53 10.30
N LYS A 210 -15.13 3.50 11.14
CA LYS A 210 -14.22 3.49 12.30
C LYS A 210 -12.77 3.80 11.89
N TYR A 211 -12.40 3.49 10.65
CA TYR A 211 -11.03 3.61 10.14
C TYR A 211 -10.82 4.81 9.19
N SER A 212 -11.69 5.83 9.25
CA SER A 212 -11.59 7.04 8.40
C SER A 212 -10.48 8.03 8.84
N SER A 213 -10.08 8.94 7.94
CA SER A 213 -9.19 10.11 8.15
C SER A 213 -7.70 9.82 8.48
N ILE A 214 -7.37 9.20 9.63
CA ILE A 214 -5.99 8.97 10.11
C ILE A 214 -5.73 7.48 10.42
N HIS A 215 -6.74 6.62 10.25
CA HIS A 215 -6.77 5.27 10.80
C HIS A 215 -6.52 4.15 9.78
N ASP A 216 -5.95 4.42 8.60
CA ASP A 216 -5.53 3.35 7.68
C ASP A 216 -4.53 2.40 8.36
N GLN A 217 -3.62 2.96 9.14
CA GLN A 217 -2.68 2.21 9.97
C GLN A 217 -3.36 1.47 11.15
N SER A 218 -4.43 2.03 11.71
CA SER A 218 -5.22 1.36 12.77
C SER A 218 -5.95 0.14 12.21
N LEU A 219 -6.52 0.23 11.00
CA LEU A 219 -7.14 -0.91 10.31
C LEU A 219 -6.12 -2.04 10.13
N LEU A 220 -4.92 -1.70 9.62
CA LEU A 220 -3.84 -2.67 9.44
C LEU A 220 -3.40 -3.29 10.77
N THR A 221 -3.28 -2.48 11.83
CA THR A 221 -2.84 -2.94 13.15
C THR A 221 -3.88 -3.82 13.85
N GLU A 222 -5.15 -3.47 13.77
CA GLU A 222 -6.23 -4.16 14.48
C GLU A 222 -6.71 -5.40 13.73
N LEU A 223 -6.80 -5.34 12.40
CA LEU A 223 -7.48 -6.38 11.61
C LEU A 223 -6.53 -7.27 10.80
N ILE A 224 -5.41 -6.72 10.32
CA ILE A 224 -4.49 -7.45 9.45
C ILE A 224 -3.35 -8.06 10.28
N TRP A 225 -2.65 -7.25 11.07
CA TRP A 225 -1.45 -7.65 11.81
C TRP A 225 -1.62 -8.92 12.65
N PRO A 226 -2.71 -9.12 13.44
CA PRO A 226 -2.87 -10.32 14.25
C PRO A 226 -2.94 -11.61 13.42
N LYS A 227 -3.38 -11.52 12.15
CA LYS A 227 -3.56 -12.65 11.24
C LYS A 227 -2.28 -13.02 10.48
N ILE A 228 -1.37 -12.06 10.26
CA ILE A 228 -0.22 -12.25 9.37
C ILE A 228 1.15 -12.10 10.04
N LYS A 229 1.24 -11.71 11.32
CA LYS A 229 2.52 -11.44 12.00
C LYS A 229 3.54 -12.57 11.92
N HIS A 230 3.09 -13.83 12.00
CA HIS A 230 3.94 -15.02 11.92
C HIS A 230 4.32 -15.42 10.48
N GLN A 231 3.71 -14.77 9.48
CA GLN A 231 3.99 -15.00 8.06
C GLN A 231 4.48 -13.70 7.39
N THR A 232 5.01 -12.79 8.20
CA THR A 232 5.54 -11.49 7.76
C THR A 232 7.05 -11.52 7.67
N LEU A 233 7.56 -11.05 6.54
CA LEU A 233 8.95 -10.62 6.40
C LEU A 233 9.04 -9.14 6.79
N ALA A 234 9.85 -8.80 7.79
CA ALA A 234 9.98 -7.42 8.26
C ALA A 234 11.40 -6.89 8.05
N PHE A 235 11.50 -5.68 7.50
CA PHE A 235 12.77 -4.92 7.42
C PHE A 235 12.66 -3.66 8.26
N ASP A 236 13.57 -3.52 9.22
CA ASP A 236 13.46 -2.50 10.25
C ASP A 236 14.83 -1.95 10.68
N SER A 237 14.94 -0.62 10.73
CA SER A 237 16.15 0.08 11.13
C SER A 237 16.16 0.54 12.59
N TYR A 238 15.00 0.62 13.25
CA TYR A 238 14.88 1.28 14.56
C TYR A 238 14.01 0.53 15.59
N THR A 239 12.94 -0.12 15.14
CA THR A 239 11.90 -0.71 16.00
C THR A 239 11.89 -2.24 15.93
N CYS A 240 13.01 -2.84 15.52
CA CYS A 240 13.12 -4.28 15.25
C CYS A 240 12.79 -5.19 16.46
N GLN A 241 12.85 -4.69 17.69
CA GLN A 241 12.49 -5.46 18.88
C GLN A 241 11.02 -5.27 19.33
N GLN A 242 10.27 -4.35 18.74
CA GLN A 242 8.95 -3.95 19.25
C GLN A 242 7.83 -4.93 18.90
N PHE A 243 7.89 -5.58 17.73
CA PHE A 243 6.73 -6.27 17.15
C PHE A 243 6.80 -7.80 17.17
N GLN A 244 7.87 -8.39 17.72
CA GLN A 244 8.06 -9.85 17.85
C GLN A 244 7.76 -10.63 16.55
N VAL A 245 8.30 -10.14 15.42
CA VAL A 245 8.17 -10.79 14.11
C VAL A 245 9.20 -11.92 14.03
N GLU A 246 8.79 -13.11 13.61
CA GLU A 246 9.70 -14.26 13.48
C GLU A 246 10.82 -13.99 12.45
N HIS A 247 10.46 -13.41 11.31
CA HIS A 247 11.38 -13.05 10.23
C HIS A 247 11.67 -11.55 10.23
N GLN A 248 12.17 -11.08 11.37
CA GLN A 248 12.66 -9.71 11.56
C GLN A 248 14.10 -9.59 11.04
N HIS A 249 14.34 -8.67 10.11
CA HIS A 249 15.65 -8.41 9.54
C HIS A 249 16.04 -6.94 9.59
N PRO A 250 17.34 -6.64 9.72
CA PRO A 250 17.87 -5.32 9.40
C PRO A 250 17.82 -5.12 7.88
N PHE A 251 17.90 -3.88 7.42
CA PHE A 251 18.01 -3.62 5.99
C PHE A 251 19.31 -4.18 5.39
N PRO A 252 19.26 -4.71 4.15
CA PRO A 252 20.42 -5.31 3.50
C PRO A 252 21.38 -4.29 2.86
N THR A 253 21.07 -3.00 2.95
CA THR A 253 21.90 -1.91 2.42
C THR A 253 22.15 -0.86 3.49
N GLN A 254 23.15 -0.01 3.27
CA GLN A 254 23.29 1.24 4.00
C GLN A 254 22.50 2.33 3.26
N ARG A 255 21.90 3.27 4.00
CA ARG A 255 21.39 4.52 3.43
C ARG A 255 22.50 5.29 2.71
N SER A 256 22.15 5.87 1.57
CA SER A 256 23.05 6.77 0.81
C SER A 256 23.29 8.09 1.55
N SER A 257 22.31 8.55 2.33
CA SER A 257 22.45 9.64 3.30
C SER A 257 21.49 9.41 4.47
N ARG A 258 21.74 10.04 5.62
CA ARG A 258 20.88 9.91 6.81
C ARG A 258 19.40 10.18 6.51
N ASP A 259 19.14 11.10 5.58
CA ASP A 259 17.81 11.57 5.19
C ASP A 259 17.10 10.63 4.18
N CYS A 260 17.80 9.63 3.62
CA CYS A 260 17.31 8.71 2.60
C CYS A 260 16.61 7.46 3.14
N HIS A 261 15.64 7.61 4.04
CA HIS A 261 14.88 6.45 4.53
C HIS A 261 13.72 6.07 3.60
N VAL A 262 13.35 4.80 3.55
CA VAL A 262 12.13 4.38 2.82
C VAL A 262 10.90 4.98 3.49
N GLY A 263 10.05 5.68 2.72
CA GLY A 263 8.84 6.36 3.21
C GLY A 263 9.05 7.84 3.60
N CYS A 264 10.20 8.41 3.29
CA CYS A 264 10.42 9.85 3.38
C CYS A 264 9.50 10.63 2.42
N VAL A 265 9.04 11.80 2.84
CA VAL A 265 8.27 12.72 1.99
C VAL A 265 9.20 13.46 1.03
N ARG A 266 8.77 13.66 -0.21
CA ARG A 266 9.48 14.46 -1.22
C ARG A 266 9.54 15.95 -0.82
N PRO A 267 10.68 16.63 -1.00
CA PRO A 267 11.94 16.09 -1.50
C PRO A 267 12.67 15.24 -0.45
N CYS A 268 12.92 13.98 -0.78
CA CYS A 268 13.65 13.05 0.08
C CYS A 268 15.16 13.17 -0.18
N CYS A 269 15.99 12.64 0.73
CA CYS A 269 17.45 12.58 0.58
C CYS A 269 18.15 13.94 0.56
N GLN A 270 17.42 15.03 0.74
CA GLN A 270 17.98 16.38 0.87
C GLN A 270 18.21 16.65 2.34
N ASN A 271 19.38 17.22 2.68
CA ASN A 271 19.81 17.55 4.05
C ASN A 271 18.65 18.11 4.88
N SER A 272 18.00 17.26 5.66
CA SER A 272 16.79 17.64 6.37
C SER A 272 17.18 18.16 7.75
N SER A 273 16.40 19.11 8.27
CA SER A 273 16.52 19.52 9.66
C SER A 273 16.00 18.46 10.65
N ASN A 274 15.62 17.27 10.18
CA ASN A 274 15.06 16.20 11.00
C ASN A 274 16.12 15.67 11.98
N ILE A 275 16.03 16.14 13.22
CA ILE A 275 16.95 15.80 14.31
C ILE A 275 16.92 14.29 14.61
N LEU A 276 15.81 13.59 14.33
CA LEU A 276 15.67 12.18 14.65
C LEU A 276 16.50 11.28 13.75
N LEU A 277 16.74 11.68 12.50
CA LEU A 277 17.66 10.98 11.61
C LEU A 277 19.14 11.18 12.00
N LYS A 278 19.42 12.04 12.99
CA LYS A 278 20.72 12.13 13.66
C LYS A 278 20.87 11.11 14.78
N ILE A 279 19.80 10.41 15.17
CA ILE A 279 19.86 9.32 16.15
C ILE A 279 20.37 8.06 15.43
N PRO A 280 21.47 7.44 15.92
CA PRO A 280 21.94 6.17 15.41
C PRO A 280 20.85 5.10 15.44
N CYS A 281 20.84 4.22 14.45
CA CYS A 281 20.10 2.97 14.56
C CYS A 281 20.54 2.19 15.80
N PRO A 282 19.62 1.55 16.54
CA PRO A 282 20.01 0.63 17.61
C PRO A 282 20.91 -0.48 17.05
N GLU A 283 21.97 -0.83 17.77
CA GLU A 283 22.96 -1.82 17.34
C GLU A 283 22.31 -3.18 17.00
N GLN A 284 21.32 -3.58 17.79
CA GLN A 284 20.53 -4.79 17.57
C GLN A 284 19.72 -4.79 16.26
N CYS A 285 19.43 -3.62 15.68
CA CYS A 285 18.70 -3.48 14.42
C CYS A 285 19.64 -3.27 13.22
N ARG A 286 20.96 -3.37 13.41
CA ARG A 286 21.96 -3.30 12.33
C ARG A 286 22.28 -4.71 11.81
N PRO A 287 22.75 -4.86 10.56
CA PRO A 287 23.26 -6.14 10.09
C PRO A 287 24.44 -6.61 10.94
N LYS A 288 24.45 -7.88 11.32
CA LYS A 288 25.53 -8.47 12.15
C LYS A 288 26.93 -8.27 11.55
N ASN A 289 27.01 -8.19 10.22
CA ASN A 289 28.25 -8.06 9.46
C ASN A 289 28.60 -6.58 9.19
N HIS A 290 27.72 -5.64 9.56
CA HIS A 290 27.84 -4.21 9.29
C HIS A 290 27.35 -3.37 10.48
N LEU A 291 27.90 -3.61 11.67
CA LEU A 291 27.58 -2.83 12.87
C LEU A 291 28.06 -1.38 12.75
N ASP A 292 28.98 -1.10 11.83
CA ASP A 292 29.49 0.23 11.45
C ASP A 292 28.46 1.08 10.68
N TRP A 293 27.36 0.50 10.20
CA TRP A 293 26.24 1.24 9.62
C TRP A 293 25.41 1.93 10.71
N ILE A 294 25.99 2.96 11.31
CA ILE A 294 25.41 3.71 12.44
C ILE A 294 24.07 4.34 12.07
N TYR A 295 23.90 4.74 10.81
CA TYR A 295 22.68 5.33 10.26
C TYR A 295 22.14 4.45 9.14
N CYS A 296 21.71 3.21 9.47
CA CYS A 296 21.12 2.25 8.53
C CYS A 296 20.38 2.95 7.41
#